data_AF-A0A6A6T7X7-F1
#
_entry.id   AF-A0A6A6T7X7-F1
#
_cell.length_a   1.000
_cell.length_b   1.000
_cell.length_c   1.000
_cell.angle_alpha   90.00
_cell.angle_beta   90.00
_cell.angle_gamma   90.00
#
_symmetry.space_group_name_H-M   'P 1'
#
loop_
_entity.id
_entity.type
_entity.pdbx_description
1 polymer ?
#
loop_
_entity_poly.entity_id
_entity_poly.type
_entity_poly.pdbx_seq_one_letter_code
_entity_poly.pdbx_strand_id
1 'polypeptide(L)'
;MTTSTGRSNASSAPSQMMPNPPARRKTDPARAHHLFLPTFIDAKREHQDWLKYHRVYQSAEPAYIEQCNNIILLPRFYWAIAMIRAWEIKKERYLISEIHRKCDSSPFKMHCKITHNKTDSEIQDIKNLAIKCFEHLLRHDYGILHVDMRIMACLATHLSLAQNYVSFDVATNQAYFDAPYTPTSEYEEIYAEARDKLTDMAALDLIYDFLDAAPIRYRRNRKSITKLETTARRIWVKLYQRSVFPAHERWNFRGAIVAACIEQALVAMQISSSKSESKHDRDLLMGHEAVMRVMKVKEGSFSAGRIQGVVKRFCSGTDWTVPVGRRRDARRGMKRELKKVEMETAEIDGALSALAKF
;
A
#
# COMPACT_ATOMS: atom_id res chain seq x y z
N MET A 1 -4.75 0.77 86.48
CA MET A 1 -5.77 0.85 85.41
C MET A 1 -5.16 1.62 84.26
N THR A 2 -4.64 0.90 83.27
CA THR A 2 -3.89 1.44 82.12
C THR A 2 -4.49 0.86 80.86
N THR A 3 -5.06 1.72 80.02
CA THR A 3 -5.72 1.39 78.76
C THR A 3 -4.68 1.26 77.64
N SER A 4 -4.51 0.04 77.14
CA SER A 4 -3.67 -0.28 75.98
C SER A 4 -4.51 -0.24 74.70
N THR A 5 -4.16 0.67 73.80
CA THR A 5 -4.72 0.82 72.46
C THR A 5 -4.17 -0.26 71.52
N GLY A 6 -5.03 -1.20 71.12
CA GLY A 6 -4.74 -2.18 70.08
C GLY A 6 -4.71 -1.54 68.68
N ARG A 7 -3.57 -1.65 67.99
CA ARG A 7 -3.44 -1.36 66.56
C ARG A 7 -4.03 -2.52 65.76
N SER A 8 -5.08 -2.26 64.98
CA SER A 8 -5.57 -3.17 63.95
C SER A 8 -4.65 -3.14 62.73
N ASN A 9 -4.10 -4.30 62.37
CA ASN A 9 -3.40 -4.50 61.11
C ASN A 9 -4.44 -4.54 59.97
N ALA A 10 -4.46 -3.50 59.14
CA ALA A 10 -5.18 -3.53 57.87
C ALA A 10 -4.47 -4.50 56.91
N SER A 11 -5.12 -5.62 56.60
CA SER A 11 -4.66 -6.56 55.57
C SER A 11 -4.67 -5.86 54.21
N SER A 12 -3.51 -5.78 53.57
CA SER A 12 -3.38 -5.39 52.18
C SER A 12 -4.07 -6.43 51.28
N ALA A 13 -5.24 -6.07 50.78
CA ALA A 13 -5.88 -6.83 49.70
C ALA A 13 -4.96 -6.80 48.46
N PRO A 14 -4.77 -7.93 47.77
CA PRO A 14 -3.98 -7.97 46.55
C PRO A 14 -4.66 -7.08 45.50
N SER A 15 -3.93 -6.09 44.99
CA SER A 15 -4.35 -5.32 43.81
C SER A 15 -4.69 -6.31 42.71
N GLN A 16 -5.98 -6.42 42.39
CA GLN A 16 -6.44 -7.07 41.17
C GLN A 16 -5.76 -6.36 40.01
N MET A 17 -4.74 -7.00 39.44
CA MET A 17 -4.19 -6.60 38.16
C MET A 17 -5.34 -6.61 37.17
N MET A 18 -5.76 -5.42 36.76
CA MET A 18 -6.63 -5.25 35.61
C MET A 18 -6.03 -6.06 34.46
N PRO A 19 -6.80 -6.92 33.79
CA PRO A 19 -6.30 -7.64 32.63
C PRO A 19 -5.77 -6.59 31.63
N ASN A 20 -4.55 -6.82 31.17
CA ASN A 20 -3.94 -5.99 30.14
C ASN A 20 -4.97 -5.73 29.04
N PRO A 21 -5.15 -4.46 28.58
CA PRO A 21 -6.03 -4.20 27.46
C PRO A 21 -5.62 -5.12 26.31
N PRO A 22 -6.59 -5.75 25.61
CA PRO A 22 -6.28 -6.69 24.55
C PRO A 22 -5.32 -6.02 23.58
N ALA A 23 -4.22 -6.71 23.27
CA ALA A 23 -3.27 -6.28 22.26
C ALA A 23 -4.05 -5.75 21.06
N ARG A 24 -3.75 -4.52 20.63
CA ARG A 24 -4.33 -3.92 19.42
C ARG A 24 -4.34 -5.02 18.35
N ARG A 25 -5.52 -5.56 18.04
CA ARG A 25 -5.68 -6.39 16.85
C ARG A 25 -5.08 -5.56 15.73
N LYS A 26 -4.11 -6.12 14.99
CA LYS A 26 -3.68 -5.55 13.72
C LYS A 26 -4.98 -5.30 12.95
N THR A 27 -5.41 -4.04 12.90
CA THR A 27 -6.59 -3.68 12.12
C THR A 27 -6.17 -3.97 10.70
N ASP A 28 -6.74 -5.02 10.10
CA ASP A 28 -6.55 -5.27 8.67
C ASP A 28 -6.76 -3.94 7.95
N PRO A 29 -5.81 -3.51 7.11
CA PRO A 29 -5.97 -2.25 6.39
C PRO A 29 -7.31 -2.30 5.64
N ALA A 30 -8.15 -1.29 5.89
CA ALA A 30 -9.50 -1.23 5.36
C ALA A 30 -9.46 -1.39 3.83
N ARG A 31 -10.17 -2.39 3.29
CA ARG A 31 -10.33 -2.61 1.85
C ARG A 31 -11.11 -1.44 1.23
N ALA A 32 -11.04 -1.25 -0.08
CA ALA A 32 -11.80 -0.17 -0.73
C ALA A 32 -13.31 -0.27 -0.40
N HIS A 33 -13.89 -1.46 -0.47
CA HIS A 33 -15.29 -1.71 -0.06
C HIS A 33 -15.52 -1.65 1.47
N HIS A 34 -14.46 -1.64 2.30
CA HIS A 34 -14.56 -1.34 3.74
C HIS A 34 -14.49 0.16 4.04
N LEU A 35 -13.93 0.97 3.14
CA LEU A 35 -13.88 2.43 3.27
C LEU A 35 -15.20 3.09 2.86
N PHE A 36 -15.89 2.50 1.87
CA PHE A 36 -17.15 3.02 1.34
C PHE A 36 -18.39 2.44 2.00
N LEU A 37 -18.25 1.39 2.81
CA LEU A 37 -19.38 0.77 3.49
C LEU A 37 -18.99 0.61 4.96
N PRO A 38 -19.91 0.70 5.94
CA PRO A 38 -19.54 0.77 7.35
C PRO A 38 -19.30 -0.61 7.98
N THR A 39 -18.17 -0.86 8.67
CA THR A 39 -17.95 -2.13 9.42
C THR A 39 -18.91 -2.24 10.60
N PHE A 40 -19.78 -3.25 10.62
CA PHE A 40 -20.95 -3.31 11.50
C PHE A 40 -21.14 -4.73 12.07
N ILE A 41 -21.06 -4.87 13.40
CA ILE A 41 -21.17 -6.13 14.15
C ILE A 41 -22.15 -5.97 15.35
N ASP A 42 -22.74 -4.78 15.59
CA ASP A 42 -23.59 -4.49 16.76
C ASP A 42 -24.68 -3.45 16.48
N ALA A 43 -25.93 -3.91 16.32
CA ALA A 43 -27.10 -3.12 15.93
C ALA A 43 -27.44 -1.92 16.84
N LYS A 44 -27.16 -2.00 18.16
CA LYS A 44 -27.46 -0.89 19.09
C LYS A 44 -26.44 0.24 18.97
N ARG A 45 -25.17 -0.13 18.82
CA ARG A 45 -24.07 0.81 18.62
C ARG A 45 -24.13 1.42 17.21
N GLU A 46 -24.57 0.64 16.23
CA GLU A 46 -24.85 1.04 14.84
C GLU A 46 -25.88 2.15 14.73
N HIS A 47 -26.99 2.07 15.45
CA HIS A 47 -28.00 3.13 15.41
C HIS A 47 -27.45 4.46 15.95
N GLN A 48 -26.63 4.39 17.00
CA GLN A 48 -26.01 5.57 17.61
C GLN A 48 -24.92 6.18 16.71
N ASP A 49 -24.08 5.35 16.09
CA ASP A 49 -23.05 5.81 15.14
C ASP A 49 -23.67 6.32 13.83
N TRP A 50 -24.78 5.72 13.37
CA TRP A 50 -25.56 6.23 12.24
C TRP A 50 -26.07 7.64 12.52
N LEU A 51 -26.75 7.85 13.65
CA LEU A 51 -27.22 9.19 14.04
C LEU A 51 -26.06 10.20 14.09
N LYS A 52 -24.89 9.77 14.58
CA LYS A 52 -23.69 10.60 14.73
C LYS A 52 -22.99 10.95 13.41
N TYR A 53 -22.96 10.03 12.44
CA TYR A 53 -22.14 10.17 11.23
C TYR A 53 -22.93 10.18 9.92
N HIS A 54 -24.27 10.10 9.93
CA HIS A 54 -25.08 10.02 8.70
C HIS A 54 -24.78 11.14 7.68
N ARG A 55 -24.45 12.36 8.14
CA ARG A 55 -24.07 13.48 7.26
C ARG A 55 -22.71 13.31 6.58
N VAL A 56 -21.74 12.69 7.27
CA VAL A 56 -20.42 12.35 6.71
C VAL A 56 -20.54 11.15 5.77
N TYR A 57 -21.47 10.23 6.08
CA TYR A 57 -21.83 9.11 5.21
C TYR A 57 -22.37 9.56 3.86
N GLN A 58 -23.29 10.53 3.83
CA GLN A 58 -23.85 11.10 2.59
C GLN A 58 -22.80 11.70 1.65
N SER A 59 -21.62 12.07 2.16
CA SER A 59 -20.53 12.66 1.35
C SER A 59 -19.50 11.63 0.86
N ALA A 60 -19.59 10.37 1.32
CA ALA A 60 -18.63 9.31 1.06
C ALA A 60 -19.28 8.04 0.47
N GLU A 61 -20.52 8.11 0.01
CA GLU A 61 -21.23 6.95 -0.52
C GLU A 61 -20.55 6.40 -1.78
N PRO A 62 -20.39 5.07 -1.90
CA PRO A 62 -20.04 4.45 -3.16
C PRO A 62 -21.23 4.61 -4.10
N ALA A 63 -21.05 5.44 -5.11
CA ALA A 63 -21.95 5.52 -6.25
C ALA A 63 -21.74 4.27 -7.11
N TYR A 64 -22.71 3.36 -7.12
CA TYR A 64 -22.72 2.26 -8.09
C TYR A 64 -23.37 2.74 -9.37
N ILE A 65 -22.67 2.63 -10.51
CA ILE A 65 -23.28 2.91 -11.82
C ILE A 65 -23.88 1.59 -12.31
N GLU A 66 -25.20 1.55 -12.44
CA GLU A 66 -25.89 0.42 -13.08
C GLU A 66 -25.54 0.40 -14.58
N GLN A 67 -24.90 -0.69 -15.03
CA GLN A 67 -24.37 -0.84 -16.39
C GLN A 67 -25.45 -0.71 -17.50
N CYS A 68 -26.72 -0.92 -17.17
CA CYS A 68 -27.80 -0.95 -18.15
C CYS A 68 -28.46 0.42 -18.36
N ASN A 69 -28.44 1.31 -17.36
CA ASN A 69 -29.26 2.53 -17.37
C ASN A 69 -28.53 3.81 -16.95
N ASN A 70 -27.22 3.77 -16.66
CA ASN A 70 -26.46 4.90 -16.11
C ASN A 70 -27.06 5.49 -14.83
N ILE A 71 -27.81 4.67 -14.06
CA ILE A 71 -28.39 5.09 -12.78
C ILE A 71 -27.30 5.00 -11.72
N ILE A 72 -27.11 6.09 -11.00
CA ILE A 72 -26.27 6.12 -9.80
C ILE A 72 -27.10 5.55 -8.64
N LEU A 73 -26.81 4.32 -8.26
CA LEU A 73 -27.35 3.66 -7.08
C LEU A 73 -26.58 4.11 -5.84
N LEU A 74 -27.26 4.89 -5.01
CA LEU A 74 -26.82 5.27 -3.67
C LEU A 74 -27.56 4.38 -2.66
N PRO A 75 -26.90 3.37 -2.05
CA PRO A 75 -27.57 2.47 -1.13
C PRO A 75 -27.89 3.20 0.19
N ARG A 76 -29.12 3.70 0.32
CA ARG A 76 -29.59 4.50 1.48
C ARG A 76 -29.96 3.68 2.71
N PHE A 77 -29.99 2.35 2.61
CA PHE A 77 -30.43 1.47 3.69
C PHE A 77 -29.32 0.53 4.17
N TYR A 78 -29.21 0.36 5.51
CA TYR A 78 -28.20 -0.48 6.14
C TYR A 78 -28.21 -1.93 5.63
N TRP A 79 -29.39 -2.48 5.33
CA TRP A 79 -29.53 -3.85 4.80
C TRP A 79 -29.03 -3.96 3.37
N ALA A 80 -29.25 -2.94 2.52
CA ALA A 80 -28.75 -2.91 1.15
C ALA A 80 -27.22 -2.85 1.13
N ILE A 81 -26.64 -2.00 1.98
CA ILE A 81 -25.20 -1.93 2.22
C ILE A 81 -24.65 -3.29 2.69
N ALA A 82 -25.30 -3.95 3.65
CA ALA A 82 -24.88 -5.25 4.15
C ALA A 82 -24.92 -6.34 3.05
N MET A 83 -25.96 -6.35 2.21
CA MET A 83 -26.08 -7.29 1.09
C MET A 83 -24.99 -7.08 0.04
N ILE A 84 -24.72 -5.82 -0.34
CA ILE A 84 -23.64 -5.48 -1.28
C ILE A 84 -22.29 -5.98 -0.74
N ARG A 85 -22.00 -5.76 0.54
CA ARG A 85 -20.76 -6.25 1.16
C ARG A 85 -20.66 -7.76 1.18
N ALA A 86 -21.74 -8.43 1.58
CA ALA A 86 -21.77 -9.88 1.57
C ALA A 86 -21.51 -10.43 0.17
N TRP A 87 -22.04 -9.77 -0.86
CA TRP A 87 -21.82 -10.12 -2.25
C TRP A 87 -20.38 -9.86 -2.71
N GLU A 88 -19.79 -8.69 -2.42
CA GLU A 88 -18.40 -8.40 -2.76
C GLU A 88 -17.41 -9.30 -2.01
N ILE A 89 -17.64 -9.59 -0.73
CA ILE A 89 -16.84 -10.55 0.04
C ILE A 89 -16.96 -11.95 -0.57
N LYS A 90 -18.16 -12.34 -1.01
CA LYS A 90 -18.37 -13.64 -1.67
C LYS A 90 -17.60 -13.71 -2.99
N LYS A 91 -17.65 -12.66 -3.81
CA LYS A 91 -16.87 -12.55 -5.06
C LYS A 91 -15.37 -12.63 -4.80
N GLU A 92 -14.87 -11.89 -3.83
CA GLU A 92 -13.46 -11.91 -3.47
C GLU A 92 -13.01 -13.32 -3.08
N ARG A 93 -13.74 -13.96 -2.15
CA ARG A 93 -13.43 -15.34 -1.72
C ARG A 93 -13.45 -16.32 -2.88
N TYR A 94 -14.43 -16.16 -3.77
CA TYR A 94 -14.52 -16.96 -4.99
C TYR A 94 -13.27 -16.75 -5.87
N LEU A 95 -12.88 -15.51 -6.13
CA LEU A 95 -11.70 -15.20 -6.95
C LEU A 95 -10.39 -15.67 -6.32
N ILE A 96 -10.23 -15.58 -4.99
CA ILE A 96 -9.08 -16.17 -4.29
C ILE A 96 -9.05 -17.69 -4.48
N SER A 97 -10.20 -18.36 -4.35
CA SER A 97 -10.30 -19.81 -4.59
C SER A 97 -10.01 -20.18 -6.05
N GLU A 98 -10.40 -19.32 -7.00
CA GLU A 98 -10.08 -19.49 -8.41
C GLU A 98 -8.58 -19.30 -8.66
N ILE A 99 -7.91 -18.30 -8.07
CA ILE A 99 -6.45 -18.16 -8.15
C ILE A 99 -5.78 -19.47 -7.67
N HIS A 100 -6.23 -20.02 -6.54
CA HIS A 100 -5.72 -21.32 -6.06
C HIS A 100 -5.92 -22.43 -7.09
N ARG A 101 -7.16 -22.65 -7.50
CA ARG A 101 -7.55 -23.71 -8.43
C ARG A 101 -6.78 -23.61 -9.76
N LYS A 102 -6.59 -22.40 -10.27
CA LYS A 102 -5.97 -22.14 -11.57
C LYS A 102 -4.46 -22.29 -11.51
N CYS A 103 -3.81 -21.77 -10.47
CA CYS A 103 -2.38 -22.03 -10.26
C CYS A 103 -2.07 -23.51 -10.03
N ASP A 104 -3.01 -24.26 -9.46
CA ASP A 104 -2.88 -25.71 -9.26
C ASP A 104 -3.34 -26.53 -10.49
N SER A 105 -3.86 -25.88 -11.53
CA SER A 105 -4.34 -26.55 -12.75
C SER A 105 -3.19 -27.10 -13.60
N SER A 106 -3.45 -28.21 -14.29
CA SER A 106 -2.46 -28.88 -15.15
C SER A 106 -1.81 -27.95 -16.19
N PRO A 107 -2.56 -27.12 -16.95
CA PRO A 107 -1.96 -26.23 -17.94
C PRO A 107 -0.98 -25.21 -17.36
N PHE A 108 -1.37 -24.53 -16.26
CA PHE A 108 -0.52 -23.55 -15.61
C PHE A 108 0.73 -24.18 -15.01
N LYS A 109 0.55 -25.32 -14.31
CA LYS A 109 1.63 -26.05 -13.65
C LYS A 109 2.59 -26.63 -14.68
N MET A 110 2.09 -27.21 -15.77
CA MET A 110 2.91 -27.70 -16.87
C MET A 110 3.67 -26.57 -17.53
N HIS A 111 3.05 -25.41 -17.80
CA HIS A 111 3.76 -24.26 -18.37
C HIS A 111 4.90 -23.79 -17.47
N CYS A 112 4.67 -23.67 -16.16
CA CYS A 112 5.72 -23.29 -15.22
C CYS A 112 6.84 -24.34 -15.11
N LYS A 113 6.49 -25.64 -15.07
CA LYS A 113 7.47 -26.73 -14.94
C LYS A 113 8.27 -26.98 -16.21
N ILE A 114 7.59 -27.10 -17.35
CA ILE A 114 8.19 -27.53 -18.61
C ILE A 114 8.88 -26.36 -19.29
N THR A 115 8.20 -25.22 -19.43
CA THR A 115 8.71 -24.08 -20.20
C THR A 115 9.69 -23.25 -19.39
N HIS A 116 9.49 -23.15 -18.07
CA HIS A 116 10.26 -22.25 -17.20
C HIS A 116 11.07 -22.96 -16.11
N ASN A 117 11.13 -24.30 -16.14
CA ASN A 117 11.89 -25.14 -15.22
C ASN A 117 11.67 -24.82 -13.73
N LYS A 118 10.43 -24.50 -13.33
CA LYS A 118 10.09 -24.15 -11.95
C LYS A 118 9.81 -25.39 -11.11
N THR A 119 10.32 -25.39 -9.89
CA THR A 119 10.02 -26.40 -8.86
C THR A 119 8.61 -26.22 -8.30
N ASP A 120 8.04 -27.26 -7.68
CA ASP A 120 6.73 -27.15 -7.01
C ASP A 120 6.72 -26.09 -5.89
N SER A 121 7.85 -25.88 -5.22
CA SER A 121 8.00 -24.82 -4.21
C SER A 121 7.90 -23.42 -4.83
N GLU A 122 8.56 -23.18 -5.95
CA GLU A 122 8.50 -21.89 -6.64
C GLU A 122 7.10 -21.60 -7.20
N ILE A 123 6.40 -22.63 -7.67
CA ILE A 123 5.01 -22.50 -8.14
C ILE A 123 4.09 -22.13 -6.96
N GLN A 124 4.30 -22.72 -5.79
CA GLN A 124 3.59 -22.34 -4.57
C GLN A 124 3.90 -20.90 -4.16
N ASP A 125 5.13 -20.43 -4.32
CA ASP A 125 5.52 -19.04 -4.06
C ASP A 125 4.87 -18.07 -5.05
N ILE A 126 4.80 -18.41 -6.33
CA ILE A 126 4.07 -17.64 -7.37
C ILE A 126 2.59 -17.52 -6.99
N LYS A 127 1.96 -18.62 -6.56
CA LYS A 127 0.56 -18.65 -6.12
C LYS A 127 0.32 -17.75 -4.91
N ASN A 128 1.16 -17.89 -3.88
CA ASN A 128 1.08 -17.08 -2.67
C ASN A 128 1.27 -15.58 -2.98
N LEU A 129 2.19 -15.26 -3.91
CA LEU A 129 2.43 -13.90 -4.37
C LEU A 129 1.22 -13.35 -5.15
N ALA A 130 0.59 -14.15 -6.02
CA ALA A 130 -0.61 -13.75 -6.75
C ALA A 130 -1.73 -13.33 -5.78
N ILE A 131 -1.98 -14.12 -4.74
CA ILE A 131 -3.00 -13.83 -3.73
C ILE A 131 -2.68 -12.51 -3.02
N LYS A 132 -1.43 -12.32 -2.58
CA LYS A 132 -1.00 -11.06 -1.96
C LYS A 132 -1.21 -9.87 -2.91
N CYS A 133 -0.77 -9.99 -4.16
CA CYS A 133 -0.98 -8.94 -5.17
C CYS A 133 -2.47 -8.62 -5.33
N PHE A 134 -3.34 -9.64 -5.41
CA PHE A 134 -4.77 -9.45 -5.52
C PHE A 134 -5.37 -8.71 -4.32
N GLU A 135 -5.02 -9.11 -3.10
CA GLU A 135 -5.46 -8.42 -1.88
C GLU A 135 -5.00 -6.95 -1.85
N HIS A 136 -3.78 -6.68 -2.31
CA HIS A 136 -3.27 -5.32 -2.40
C HIS A 136 -4.01 -4.49 -3.44
N LEU A 137 -4.30 -5.05 -4.62
CA LEU A 137 -5.10 -4.37 -5.65
C LEU A 137 -6.51 -4.05 -5.12
N LEU A 138 -7.17 -4.98 -4.43
CA LEU A 138 -8.50 -4.75 -3.83
C LEU A 138 -8.53 -3.64 -2.78
N ARG A 139 -7.43 -3.46 -2.02
CA ARG A 139 -7.33 -2.36 -1.05
C ARG A 139 -7.16 -0.99 -1.74
N HIS A 140 -6.64 -0.98 -2.96
CA HIS A 140 -6.29 0.22 -3.71
C HIS A 140 -6.97 0.30 -5.07
N ASP A 141 -8.18 -0.25 -5.16
CA ASP A 141 -9.02 -0.27 -6.36
C ASP A 141 -9.21 1.13 -6.99
N TYR A 142 -9.39 2.15 -6.15
CA TYR A 142 -9.47 3.55 -6.59
C TYR A 142 -8.23 4.04 -7.36
N GLY A 143 -7.07 3.41 -7.15
CA GLY A 143 -5.82 3.74 -7.80
C GLY A 143 -5.58 2.97 -9.09
N ILE A 144 -6.52 2.12 -9.52
CA ILE A 144 -6.48 1.35 -10.76
C ILE A 144 -7.83 1.45 -11.49
N LEU A 145 -8.44 2.64 -11.45
CA LEU A 145 -9.64 3.00 -12.22
C LEU A 145 -10.87 2.11 -12.01
N HIS A 146 -11.06 1.52 -10.83
CA HIS A 146 -12.26 0.71 -10.53
C HIS A 146 -12.47 -0.47 -11.48
N VAL A 147 -11.36 -1.07 -11.92
CA VAL A 147 -11.35 -2.20 -12.85
C VAL A 147 -12.07 -3.43 -12.26
N ASP A 148 -12.72 -4.22 -13.11
CA ASP A 148 -13.44 -5.44 -12.71
C ASP A 148 -12.53 -6.37 -11.87
N MET A 149 -13.05 -6.90 -10.76
CA MET A 149 -12.27 -7.77 -9.86
C MET A 149 -11.68 -9.01 -10.55
N ARG A 150 -12.32 -9.51 -11.61
CA ARG A 150 -11.77 -10.60 -12.43
C ARG A 150 -10.51 -10.16 -13.17
N ILE A 151 -10.51 -8.95 -13.72
CA ILE A 151 -9.32 -8.35 -14.33
C ILE A 151 -8.25 -8.11 -13.26
N MET A 152 -8.60 -7.69 -12.04
CA MET A 152 -7.62 -7.60 -10.95
C MET A 152 -6.99 -8.95 -10.61
N ALA A 153 -7.77 -10.04 -10.60
CA ALA A 153 -7.25 -11.38 -10.40
C ALA A 153 -6.27 -11.76 -11.54
N CYS A 154 -6.61 -11.46 -12.80
CA CYS A 154 -5.70 -11.62 -13.94
C CYS A 154 -4.41 -10.79 -13.78
N LEU A 155 -4.51 -9.52 -13.38
CA LEU A 155 -3.36 -8.64 -13.15
C LEU A 155 -2.46 -9.21 -12.06
N ALA A 156 -3.05 -9.68 -10.96
CA ALA A 156 -2.33 -10.25 -9.84
C ALA A 156 -1.56 -11.52 -10.21
N THR A 157 -2.16 -12.44 -10.98
CA THR A 157 -1.47 -13.63 -11.50
C THR A 157 -0.39 -13.26 -12.50
N HIS A 158 -0.66 -12.33 -13.41
CA HIS A 158 0.32 -11.92 -14.41
C HIS A 158 1.53 -11.22 -13.77
N LEU A 159 1.32 -10.38 -12.76
CA LEU A 159 2.40 -9.72 -12.03
C LEU A 159 3.24 -10.71 -11.20
N SER A 160 2.61 -11.71 -10.58
CA SER A 160 3.34 -12.73 -9.84
C SER A 160 4.19 -13.62 -10.74
N LEU A 161 3.68 -13.96 -11.93
CA LEU A 161 4.40 -14.68 -12.97
C LEU A 161 5.57 -13.87 -13.51
N ALA A 162 5.33 -12.61 -13.87
CA ALA A 162 6.36 -11.70 -14.38
C ALA A 162 7.50 -11.49 -13.37
N GLN A 163 7.19 -11.38 -12.07
CA GLN A 163 8.22 -11.29 -11.02
C GLN A 163 9.12 -12.53 -10.95
N ASN A 164 8.60 -13.69 -11.38
CA ASN A 164 9.32 -14.96 -11.38
C ASN A 164 9.87 -15.33 -12.76
N TYR A 165 9.90 -14.36 -13.69
CA TYR A 165 10.36 -14.50 -15.07
C TYR A 165 9.58 -15.55 -15.89
N VAL A 166 8.31 -15.75 -15.55
CA VAL A 166 7.40 -16.62 -16.29
C VAL A 166 6.54 -15.75 -17.19
N SER A 167 6.66 -15.94 -18.51
CA SER A 167 5.77 -15.31 -19.49
C SER A 167 4.48 -16.12 -19.61
N PHE A 168 3.33 -15.46 -19.66
CA PHE A 168 2.05 -16.11 -19.83
C PHE A 168 1.13 -15.24 -20.68
N ASP A 169 0.39 -15.87 -21.58
CA ASP A 169 -0.46 -15.14 -22.52
C ASP A 169 -1.63 -14.44 -21.81
N VAL A 170 -1.87 -13.18 -22.18
CA VAL A 170 -2.89 -12.32 -21.55
C VAL A 170 -4.29 -12.83 -21.85
N ALA A 171 -4.57 -13.21 -23.11
CA ALA A 171 -5.89 -13.68 -23.51
C ALA A 171 -6.26 -14.97 -22.78
N THR A 172 -5.29 -15.90 -22.68
CA THR A 172 -5.44 -17.13 -21.91
C THR A 172 -5.67 -16.81 -20.42
N ASN A 173 -4.93 -15.85 -19.85
CA ASN A 173 -5.11 -15.43 -18.45
C ASN A 173 -6.49 -14.79 -18.20
N GLN A 174 -7.00 -13.97 -19.12
CA GLN A 174 -8.35 -13.39 -19.02
C GLN A 174 -9.43 -14.46 -19.11
N ALA A 175 -9.29 -15.40 -20.06
CA ALA A 175 -10.19 -16.53 -20.18
C ALA A 175 -10.18 -17.42 -18.93
N TYR A 176 -9.05 -17.54 -18.23
CA TYR A 176 -8.99 -18.33 -16.99
C TYR A 176 -9.89 -17.81 -15.88
N PHE A 177 -10.13 -16.50 -15.81
CA PHE A 177 -10.94 -15.86 -14.77
C PHE A 177 -12.31 -15.40 -15.28
N ASP A 178 -12.71 -15.82 -16.48
CA ASP A 178 -13.92 -15.35 -17.17
C ASP A 178 -14.02 -13.82 -17.15
N ALA A 179 -12.88 -13.15 -17.31
CA ALA A 179 -12.75 -11.71 -17.24
C ALA A 179 -13.26 -11.06 -18.54
N PRO A 180 -13.86 -9.86 -18.48
CA PRO A 180 -14.30 -9.15 -19.68
C PRO A 180 -13.13 -8.96 -20.64
N TYR A 181 -13.37 -9.16 -21.94
CA TYR A 181 -12.34 -8.91 -22.94
C TYR A 181 -11.88 -7.46 -22.87
N THR A 182 -10.59 -7.27 -22.63
CA THR A 182 -9.96 -5.95 -22.62
C THR A 182 -8.94 -5.95 -23.76
N PRO A 183 -9.04 -5.01 -24.72
CA PRO A 183 -8.03 -4.86 -25.77
C PRO A 183 -6.62 -4.80 -25.18
N THR A 184 -5.63 -5.37 -25.88
CA THR A 184 -4.26 -5.50 -25.38
C THR A 184 -3.67 -4.15 -24.95
N SER A 185 -3.88 -3.09 -25.73
CA SER A 185 -3.36 -1.75 -25.40
C SER A 185 -3.94 -1.20 -24.08
N GLU A 186 -5.24 -1.37 -23.86
CA GLU A 186 -5.91 -0.93 -22.63
C GLU A 186 -5.46 -1.78 -21.44
N TYR A 187 -5.34 -3.10 -21.63
CA TYR A 187 -4.85 -3.99 -20.59
C TYR A 187 -3.41 -3.66 -20.18
N GLU A 188 -2.54 -3.30 -21.13
CA GLU A 188 -1.16 -2.90 -20.86
C GLU A 188 -1.06 -1.61 -20.02
N GLU A 189 -1.94 -0.64 -20.28
CA GLU A 189 -2.02 0.59 -19.48
C GLU A 189 -2.45 0.29 -18.04
N ILE A 190 -3.53 -0.49 -17.88
CA ILE A 190 -4.02 -0.93 -16.57
C ILE A 190 -2.94 -1.75 -15.84
N TYR A 191 -2.24 -2.63 -16.55
CA TYR A 191 -1.15 -3.43 -16.02
C TYR A 191 0.01 -2.56 -15.54
N ALA A 192 0.40 -1.56 -16.32
CA ALA A 192 1.45 -0.62 -15.94
C ALA A 192 1.08 0.14 -14.66
N GLU A 193 -0.17 0.62 -14.55
CA GLU A 193 -0.66 1.32 -13.35
C GLU A 193 -0.72 0.38 -12.14
N ALA A 194 -1.28 -0.83 -12.29
CA ALA A 194 -1.37 -1.83 -11.23
C ALA A 194 0.02 -2.21 -10.71
N ARG A 195 1.00 -2.45 -11.61
CA ARG A 195 2.40 -2.72 -11.25
C ARG A 195 2.97 -1.56 -10.44
N ASP A 196 2.77 -0.34 -10.91
CA ASP A 196 3.31 0.86 -10.31
C ASP A 196 2.74 1.10 -8.90
N LYS A 197 1.44 0.86 -8.69
CA LYS A 197 0.80 0.89 -7.36
C LYS A 197 1.30 -0.23 -6.45
N LEU A 198 1.36 -1.45 -6.94
CA LEU A 198 1.86 -2.59 -6.16
C LEU A 198 3.33 -2.42 -5.77
N THR A 199 4.13 -1.81 -6.62
CA THR A 199 5.53 -1.48 -6.32
C THR A 199 5.62 -0.51 -5.14
N ASP A 200 4.81 0.56 -5.15
CA ASP A 200 4.77 1.53 -4.05
C ASP A 200 4.28 0.91 -2.74
N MET A 201 3.20 0.12 -2.79
CA MET A 201 2.67 -0.59 -1.63
C MET A 201 3.67 -1.58 -1.03
N ALA A 202 4.23 -2.46 -1.87
CA ALA A 202 5.19 -3.45 -1.42
C ALA A 202 6.44 -2.79 -0.82
N ALA A 203 6.84 -1.62 -1.32
CA ALA A 203 7.92 -0.87 -0.73
C ALA A 203 7.59 -0.34 0.67
N LEU A 204 6.36 0.13 0.90
CA LEU A 204 5.91 0.55 2.22
C LEU A 204 5.83 -0.62 3.20
N ASP A 205 5.31 -1.77 2.77
CA ASP A 205 5.25 -2.97 3.61
C ASP A 205 6.65 -3.42 4.03
N LEU A 206 7.62 -3.38 3.12
CA LEU A 206 9.02 -3.68 3.44
C LEU A 206 9.60 -2.69 4.46
N ILE A 207 9.26 -1.40 4.37
CA ILE A 207 9.65 -0.42 5.40
C ILE A 207 9.05 -0.82 6.76
N TYR A 208 7.76 -1.17 6.81
CA TYR A 208 7.09 -1.58 8.05
C TYR A 208 7.68 -2.87 8.63
N ASP A 209 7.91 -3.89 7.81
CA ASP A 209 8.54 -5.15 8.20
C ASP A 209 9.93 -4.90 8.82
N PHE A 210 10.70 -3.98 8.24
CA PHE A 210 11.96 -3.55 8.82
C PHE A 210 11.79 -2.87 10.18
N LEU A 211 10.85 -1.93 10.32
CA LEU A 211 10.63 -1.21 11.58
C LEU A 211 10.19 -2.16 12.71
N ASP A 212 9.38 -3.17 12.39
CA ASP A 212 8.96 -4.21 13.32
C ASP A 212 10.14 -5.10 13.75
N ALA A 213 10.99 -5.49 12.79
CA ALA A 213 12.18 -6.30 13.02
C ALA A 213 13.40 -5.50 13.54
N ALA A 214 13.33 -4.17 13.56
CA ALA A 214 14.47 -3.31 13.82
C ALA A 214 15.09 -3.58 15.20
N PRO A 215 16.41 -3.41 15.36
CA PRO A 215 17.08 -3.49 16.66
C PRO A 215 16.40 -2.64 17.73
N ILE A 216 16.35 -3.15 18.97
CA ILE A 216 15.65 -2.52 20.11
C ILE A 216 16.05 -1.05 20.30
N ARG A 217 17.31 -0.69 19.98
CA ARG A 217 17.81 0.69 20.05
C ARG A 217 16.98 1.69 19.25
N TYR A 218 16.44 1.29 18.10
CA TYR A 218 15.58 2.14 17.27
C TYR A 218 14.13 2.13 17.75
N ARG A 219 13.66 0.98 18.27
CA ARG A 219 12.29 0.82 18.80
C ARG A 219 12.07 1.50 20.15
N ARG A 220 13.09 1.64 20.99
CA ARG A 220 13.00 2.30 22.31
C ARG A 220 12.55 3.76 22.24
N ASN A 221 12.93 4.48 21.19
CA ASN A 221 12.53 5.86 21.00
C ASN A 221 11.46 5.97 19.90
N ARG A 222 10.19 6.08 20.31
CA ARG A 222 9.05 6.20 19.37
C ARG A 222 9.15 7.40 18.43
N LYS A 223 9.79 8.49 18.85
CA LYS A 223 10.03 9.65 17.95
C LYS A 223 11.07 9.32 16.88
N SER A 224 12.07 8.51 17.23
CA SER A 224 13.10 8.04 16.29
C SER A 224 12.49 7.12 15.24
N ILE A 225 11.71 6.10 15.63
CA ILE A 225 11.14 5.15 14.67
C ILE A 225 10.18 5.82 13.68
N THR A 226 9.35 6.76 14.16
CA THR A 226 8.44 7.55 13.31
C THR A 226 9.22 8.46 12.34
N LYS A 227 10.33 9.05 12.80
CA LYS A 227 11.21 9.86 11.96
C LYS A 227 11.93 9.00 10.90
N LEU A 228 12.31 7.78 11.25
CA LEU A 228 12.92 6.82 10.32
C LEU A 228 11.94 6.40 9.24
N GLU A 229 10.74 5.99 9.62
CA GLU A 229 9.64 5.67 8.71
C GLU A 229 9.40 6.82 7.73
N THR A 230 9.16 8.03 8.26
CA THR A 230 8.83 9.20 7.43
C THR A 230 9.97 9.62 6.51
N THR A 231 11.22 9.46 6.93
CA THR A 231 12.40 9.79 6.12
C THR A 231 12.61 8.76 5.02
N ALA A 232 12.58 7.46 5.34
CA ALA A 232 12.72 6.38 4.36
C ALA A 232 11.61 6.45 3.30
N ARG A 233 10.36 6.64 3.74
CA ARG A 233 9.20 6.83 2.84
C ARG A 233 9.37 8.04 1.94
N ARG A 234 9.89 9.16 2.46
CA ARG A 234 10.10 10.38 1.67
C ARG A 234 11.15 10.17 0.57
N ILE A 235 12.26 9.51 0.91
CA ILE A 235 13.31 9.15 -0.06
C ILE A 235 12.72 8.26 -1.16
N TRP A 236 12.01 7.19 -0.77
CA TRP A 236 11.35 6.28 -1.70
C TRP A 236 10.39 7.00 -2.66
N VAL A 237 9.45 7.79 -2.13
CA VAL A 237 8.46 8.49 -2.98
C VAL A 237 9.14 9.48 -3.92
N LYS A 238 10.22 10.14 -3.48
CA LYS A 238 10.95 11.10 -4.33
C LYS A 238 11.78 10.42 -5.41
N LEU A 239 12.38 9.26 -5.12
CA LEU A 239 13.01 8.41 -6.13
C LEU A 239 12.00 7.95 -7.18
N TYR A 240 10.82 7.54 -6.71
CA TYR A 240 9.72 7.06 -7.54
C TYR A 240 9.17 8.17 -8.46
N GLN A 241 8.89 9.36 -7.90
CA GLN A 241 8.38 10.52 -8.66
C GLN A 241 9.35 11.03 -9.72
N ARG A 242 10.66 10.89 -9.49
CA ARG A 242 11.69 11.30 -10.44
C ARG A 242 12.09 10.20 -11.41
N SER A 243 11.45 9.03 -11.33
CA SER A 243 11.75 7.87 -12.18
C SER A 243 13.26 7.56 -12.22
N VAL A 244 13.94 7.66 -11.07
CA VAL A 244 15.39 7.45 -10.97
C VAL A 244 15.77 6.03 -11.40
N PHE A 245 14.86 5.08 -11.17
CA PHE A 245 14.96 3.72 -11.65
C PHE A 245 13.87 3.46 -12.70
N PRO A 246 14.18 2.76 -13.81
CA PRO A 246 13.18 2.28 -14.76
C PRO A 246 12.13 1.39 -14.08
N ALA A 247 10.92 1.33 -14.64
CA ALA A 247 9.80 0.64 -14.00
C ALA A 247 10.06 -0.85 -13.73
N HIS A 248 10.74 -1.56 -14.63
CA HIS A 248 11.12 -2.96 -14.44
C HIS A 248 12.12 -3.14 -13.28
N GLU A 249 13.07 -2.21 -13.12
CA GLU A 249 14.02 -2.26 -12.00
C GLU A 249 13.33 -1.96 -10.67
N ARG A 250 12.38 -1.01 -10.65
CA ARG A 250 11.61 -0.68 -9.45
C ARG A 250 10.87 -1.90 -8.92
N TRP A 251 10.30 -2.73 -9.79
CA TRP A 251 9.60 -3.95 -9.40
C TRP A 251 10.54 -5.07 -8.96
N ASN A 252 11.53 -5.39 -9.80
CA ASN A 252 12.42 -6.54 -9.60
C ASN A 252 13.42 -6.33 -8.46
N PHE A 253 13.87 -5.09 -8.26
CA PHE A 253 14.86 -4.75 -7.23
C PHE A 253 14.28 -3.91 -6.09
N ARG A 254 12.94 -3.89 -5.91
CA ARG A 254 12.27 -3.11 -4.85
C ARG A 254 12.92 -3.30 -3.48
N GLY A 255 13.26 -4.54 -3.10
CA GLY A 255 13.86 -4.85 -1.81
C GLY A 255 15.20 -4.16 -1.60
N ALA A 256 16.07 -4.18 -2.63
CA ALA A 256 17.36 -3.49 -2.59
C ALA A 256 17.22 -1.97 -2.61
N ILE A 257 16.24 -1.43 -3.36
CA ILE A 257 15.99 0.02 -3.39
C ILE A 257 15.48 0.51 -2.03
N VAL A 258 14.52 -0.21 -1.44
CA VAL A 258 13.96 0.11 -0.12
C VAL A 258 15.02 -0.02 0.98
N ALA A 259 15.82 -1.08 0.93
CA ALA A 259 16.98 -1.25 1.81
C ALA A 259 17.90 -0.02 1.77
N ALA A 260 18.29 0.41 0.58
CA ALA A 260 19.12 1.61 0.40
C ALA A 260 18.42 2.89 0.89
N CYS A 261 17.10 3.02 0.74
CA CYS A 261 16.34 4.15 1.30
C CYS A 261 16.39 4.19 2.82
N ILE A 262 16.26 3.02 3.47
CA ILE A 262 16.32 2.89 4.94
C ILE A 262 17.73 3.22 5.44
N GLU A 263 18.77 2.73 4.78
CA GLU A 263 20.15 3.06 5.11
C GLU A 263 20.42 4.57 5.02
N GLN A 264 20.01 5.21 3.93
CA GLN A 264 20.18 6.66 3.79
C GLN A 264 19.34 7.43 4.82
N ALA A 265 18.16 6.93 5.20
CA ALA A 265 17.38 7.51 6.27
C ALA A 265 18.09 7.39 7.63
N LEU A 266 18.75 6.27 7.92
CA LEU A 266 19.56 6.08 9.13
C LEU A 266 20.75 7.04 9.18
N VAL A 267 21.46 7.22 8.05
CA VAL A 267 22.55 8.20 7.90
C VAL A 267 22.03 9.62 8.16
N ALA A 268 20.96 10.01 7.48
CA ALA A 268 20.38 11.35 7.56
C ALA A 268 19.85 11.70 8.95
N MET A 269 19.38 10.70 9.70
CA MET A 269 18.86 10.93 11.04
C MET A 269 19.94 11.21 12.08
N GLN A 270 21.23 10.95 11.77
CA GLN A 270 22.32 11.00 12.73
C GLN A 270 21.85 10.43 14.08
N ILE A 271 21.25 9.24 14.10
CA ILE A 271 20.81 8.63 15.37
C ILE A 271 22.08 8.51 16.21
N SER A 272 22.20 9.46 17.13
CA SER A 272 23.43 9.97 17.70
C SER A 272 24.21 8.85 18.38
N SER A 273 25.04 8.15 17.62
CA SER A 273 26.18 7.45 18.18
C SER A 273 27.19 8.53 18.54
N SER A 274 27.54 8.56 19.82
CA SER A 274 28.58 9.39 20.41
C SER A 274 29.80 9.57 19.49
N LYS A 275 30.40 10.76 19.51
CA LYS A 275 31.59 11.31 18.79
C LYS A 275 32.79 10.41 18.40
N SER A 276 32.77 9.09 18.61
CA SER A 276 33.76 8.18 18.05
C SER A 276 33.32 7.69 16.66
N GLU A 277 34.01 8.12 15.61
CA GLU A 277 33.83 7.63 14.21
C GLU A 277 33.82 6.10 14.12
N SER A 278 34.60 5.40 14.95
CA SER A 278 34.65 3.93 15.00
C SER A 278 33.34 3.25 15.43
N LYS A 279 32.51 3.95 16.21
CA LYS A 279 31.18 3.46 16.64
C LYS A 279 30.11 3.79 15.62
N HIS A 280 30.25 4.90 14.91
CA HIS A 280 29.37 5.29 13.81
C HIS A 280 29.47 4.30 12.64
N ASP A 281 30.69 3.93 12.23
CA ASP A 281 30.90 2.97 11.14
C ASP A 281 30.40 1.57 11.51
N ARG A 282 30.62 1.12 12.76
CA ARG A 282 30.03 -0.13 13.27
C ARG A 282 28.51 -0.08 13.31
N ASP A 283 27.92 1.04 13.69
CA ASP A 283 26.47 1.19 13.79
C ASP A 283 25.80 1.23 12.41
N LEU A 284 26.47 1.81 11.42
CA LEU A 284 26.09 1.78 10.01
C LEU A 284 26.23 0.38 9.42
N LEU A 285 27.33 -0.33 9.69
CA LEU A 285 27.50 -1.73 9.28
C LEU A 285 26.41 -2.63 9.89
N MET A 286 26.13 -2.50 11.18
CA MET A 286 25.04 -3.26 11.81
C MET A 286 23.65 -2.87 11.27
N GLY A 287 23.47 -1.61 10.86
CA GLY A 287 22.26 -1.16 10.18
C GLY A 287 22.12 -1.80 8.80
N HIS A 288 23.19 -1.80 8.01
CA HIS A 288 23.27 -2.43 6.69
C HIS A 288 23.03 -3.93 6.77
N GLU A 289 23.74 -4.66 7.64
CA GLU A 289 23.55 -6.10 7.84
C GLU A 289 22.12 -6.44 8.32
N ALA A 290 21.54 -5.62 9.22
CA ALA A 290 20.17 -5.82 9.66
C ALA A 290 19.16 -5.58 8.53
N VAL A 291 19.36 -4.55 7.71
CA VAL A 291 18.52 -4.24 6.56
C VAL A 291 18.62 -5.38 5.52
N MET A 292 19.82 -5.80 5.15
CA MET A 292 20.05 -6.85 4.15
C MET A 292 19.48 -8.20 4.61
N ARG A 293 19.64 -8.54 5.89
CA ARG A 293 19.08 -9.76 6.50
C ARG A 293 17.56 -9.75 6.52
N VAL A 294 16.93 -8.66 6.95
CA VAL A 294 15.46 -8.55 7.01
C VAL A 294 14.86 -8.57 5.60
N MET A 295 15.50 -7.89 4.65
CA MET A 295 15.04 -7.76 3.27
C MET A 295 15.38 -8.97 2.40
N LYS A 296 16.12 -9.96 2.93
CA LYS A 296 16.62 -11.14 2.21
C LYS A 296 17.37 -10.78 0.92
N VAL A 297 18.05 -9.64 0.88
CA VAL A 297 18.87 -9.23 -0.26
C VAL A 297 20.19 -9.97 -0.16
N LYS A 298 20.55 -10.77 -1.19
CA LYS A 298 21.84 -11.47 -1.22
C LYS A 298 22.98 -10.45 -1.18
N GLU A 299 23.76 -10.48 -0.09
CA GLU A 299 24.98 -9.68 0.07
C GLU A 299 25.94 -9.98 -1.08
N GLY A 300 26.60 -8.94 -1.60
CA GLY A 300 27.57 -9.06 -2.69
C GLY A 300 27.00 -9.15 -4.10
N SER A 301 25.68 -9.06 -4.30
CA SER A 301 25.15 -8.93 -5.66
C SER A 301 25.56 -7.58 -6.28
N PHE A 302 26.15 -7.61 -7.48
CA PHE A 302 26.58 -6.41 -8.21
C PHE A 302 25.45 -5.36 -8.31
N SER A 303 24.22 -5.84 -8.48
CA SER A 303 23.01 -5.00 -8.54
C SER A 303 22.74 -4.25 -7.23
N ALA A 304 22.97 -4.85 -6.06
CA ALA A 304 22.74 -4.18 -4.78
C ALA A 304 23.71 -3.01 -4.56
N GLY A 305 25.01 -3.20 -4.86
CA GLY A 305 26.01 -2.13 -4.76
C GLY A 305 25.72 -0.96 -5.72
N ARG A 306 25.32 -1.27 -6.96
CA ARG A 306 24.89 -0.25 -7.94
C ARG A 306 23.69 0.55 -7.42
N ILE A 307 22.65 -0.13 -6.95
CA ILE A 307 21.42 0.50 -6.45
C ILE A 307 21.72 1.39 -5.26
N GLN A 308 22.50 0.91 -4.30
CA GLN A 308 22.92 1.67 -3.13
C GLN A 308 23.68 2.94 -3.54
N GLY A 309 24.61 2.84 -4.51
CA GLY A 309 25.33 3.99 -5.06
C GLY A 309 24.42 5.01 -5.76
N VAL A 310 23.40 4.55 -6.50
CA VAL A 310 22.40 5.44 -7.13
C VAL A 310 21.56 6.16 -6.07
N VAL A 311 21.04 5.44 -5.07
CA VAL A 311 20.24 6.04 -3.99
C VAL A 311 21.08 7.01 -3.16
N LYS A 312 22.34 6.69 -2.86
CA LYS A 312 23.27 7.59 -2.16
C LYS A 312 23.52 8.88 -2.93
N ARG A 313 23.78 8.81 -4.24
CA ARG A 313 23.93 10.00 -5.11
C ARG A 313 22.64 10.81 -5.22
N PHE A 314 21.49 10.14 -5.22
CA PHE A 314 20.22 10.84 -5.16
C PHE A 314 20.06 11.60 -3.82
N CYS A 315 20.43 10.96 -2.72
CA CYS A 315 20.33 11.53 -1.38
C CYS A 315 21.38 12.60 -1.07
N SER A 316 22.48 12.69 -1.84
CA SER A 316 23.41 13.82 -1.74
C SER A 316 22.80 15.13 -2.26
N GLY A 317 21.77 15.06 -3.11
CA GLY A 317 20.92 16.22 -3.41
C GLY A 317 19.97 16.52 -2.25
N THR A 318 19.58 17.78 -2.05
CA THR A 318 18.67 18.16 -0.94
C THR A 318 17.18 18.03 -1.28
N ASP A 319 16.83 17.67 -2.53
CA ASP A 319 15.45 17.69 -3.01
C ASP A 319 14.51 16.70 -2.30
N TRP A 320 15.04 15.59 -1.78
CA TRP A 320 14.26 14.63 -1.02
C TRP A 320 13.91 15.14 0.38
N THR A 321 14.58 16.18 0.89
CA THR A 321 14.28 16.74 2.22
C THR A 321 12.93 17.46 2.25
N VAL A 322 12.38 17.84 1.08
CA VAL A 322 11.08 18.52 0.96
C VAL A 322 9.95 17.53 1.27
N PRO A 323 9.04 17.83 2.22
CA PRO A 323 7.91 16.96 2.55
C PRO A 323 7.02 16.66 1.33
N VAL A 324 6.62 15.39 1.20
CA VAL A 324 5.66 14.94 0.18
C VAL A 324 4.24 15.28 0.65
N GLY A 325 3.51 16.10 -0.12
CA GLY A 325 2.17 16.60 0.22
C GLY A 325 2.19 17.58 1.40
N ARG A 326 1.87 18.87 1.22
CA ARG A 326 0.49 19.34 1.44
C ARG A 326 0.16 20.76 0.92
N ARG A 327 1.11 21.53 0.37
CA ARG A 327 0.83 22.94 -0.02
C ARG A 327 1.35 23.38 -1.38
N ARG A 328 2.42 22.77 -1.90
CA ARG A 328 3.06 23.24 -3.15
C ARG A 328 2.39 22.66 -4.40
N ASP A 329 1.95 21.41 -4.33
CA ASP A 329 1.28 20.73 -5.45
C ASP A 329 -0.18 21.20 -5.58
N ALA A 330 -0.89 21.40 -4.47
CA ALA A 330 -2.22 22.04 -4.46
C ALA A 330 -2.17 23.48 -5.01
N ARG A 331 -1.17 24.29 -4.62
CA ARG A 331 -0.99 25.65 -5.19
C ARG A 331 -0.60 25.63 -6.67
N ARG A 332 0.15 24.61 -7.13
CA ARG A 332 0.50 24.47 -8.55
C ARG A 332 -0.68 24.00 -9.40
N GLY A 333 -1.50 23.09 -8.89
CA GLY A 333 -2.77 22.69 -9.51
C GLY A 333 -3.73 23.86 -9.60
N MET A 334 -3.97 24.53 -8.48
CA MET A 334 -4.84 25.72 -8.40
C MET A 334 -4.37 26.86 -9.32
N LYS A 335 -3.05 27.10 -9.44
CA LYS A 335 -2.51 28.09 -10.41
C LYS A 335 -2.69 27.69 -11.87
N ARG A 336 -2.75 26.39 -12.19
CA ARG A 336 -2.99 25.91 -13.56
C ARG A 336 -4.47 26.02 -13.92
N GLU A 337 -5.37 25.70 -12.98
CA GLU A 337 -6.82 25.89 -13.16
C GLU A 337 -7.17 27.37 -13.29
N LEU A 338 -6.64 28.26 -12.44
CA LEU A 338 -6.86 29.70 -12.54
C LEU A 338 -6.44 30.25 -13.91
N LYS A 339 -5.26 29.86 -14.41
CA LYS A 339 -4.81 30.27 -15.75
C LYS A 339 -5.72 29.75 -16.88
N LYS A 340 -6.29 28.56 -16.72
CA LYS A 340 -7.21 27.98 -17.70
C LYS A 340 -8.52 28.76 -17.74
N VAL A 341 -9.07 29.09 -16.56
CA VAL A 341 -10.27 29.93 -16.44
C VAL A 341 -10.02 31.35 -16.95
N GLU A 342 -8.86 31.95 -16.68
CA GLU A 342 -8.46 33.27 -17.21
C GLU A 342 -8.38 33.26 -18.75
N MET A 343 -7.91 32.17 -19.36
CA MET A 343 -7.90 32.02 -20.81
C MET A 343 -9.31 31.83 -21.39
N GLU A 344 -10.11 30.95 -20.78
CA GLU A 344 -11.49 30.69 -21.21
C GLU A 344 -12.36 31.96 -21.08
N THR A 345 -12.17 32.76 -20.03
CA THR A 345 -12.86 34.05 -19.86
C THR A 345 -12.40 35.10 -20.86
N ALA A 346 -11.10 35.18 -21.18
CA ALA A 346 -10.60 36.08 -22.21
C ALA A 346 -11.14 35.72 -23.61
N GLU A 347 -11.32 34.43 -23.92
CA GLU A 347 -11.94 33.98 -25.17
C GLU A 347 -13.43 34.36 -25.23
N ILE A 348 -14.16 34.20 -24.12
CA ILE A 348 -15.57 34.60 -24.01
C ILE A 348 -15.73 36.13 -24.13
N ASP A 349 -14.90 36.92 -23.45
CA ASP A 349 -14.93 38.39 -23.52
C ASP A 349 -14.58 38.90 -24.93
N GLY A 350 -13.66 38.20 -25.62
CA GLY A 350 -13.36 38.45 -27.03
C GLY A 350 -14.55 38.17 -27.94
N ALA A 351 -15.25 37.05 -27.74
CA ALA A 351 -16.45 36.69 -28.50
C ALA A 351 -17.62 37.66 -28.25
N LEU A 352 -17.84 38.07 -27.00
CA LEU A 352 -18.86 39.05 -26.62
C LEU A 352 -18.55 40.44 -27.18
N SER A 353 -17.27 40.85 -27.16
CA SER A 353 -16.84 42.12 -27.77
C SER A 353 -16.96 42.14 -29.30
N ALA A 354 -16.84 40.97 -29.95
CA ALA A 354 -17.09 40.82 -31.37
C ALA A 354 -18.59 40.89 -31.70
N LEU A 355 -19.43 40.30 -30.85
CA LEU A 355 -20.90 40.37 -30.98
C LEU A 355 -21.42 41.80 -30.77
N ALA A 356 -20.85 42.57 -29.85
CA ALA A 356 -21.25 43.96 -29.59
C ALA A 356 -20.84 44.96 -30.71
N LYS A 357 -20.08 44.51 -31.72
CA LYS A 357 -19.71 45.30 -32.90
C LYS A 357 -20.63 45.05 -34.10
N PHE A 358 -21.55 44.10 -33.98
CA PHE A 358 -22.71 43.93 -34.86
C PHE A 358 -23.92 44.59 -34.19
#